data_AF-A0A2D8IUH4-F1
#
_entry.id   AF-A0A2D8IUH4-F1
#
_cell.length_a   1.000
_cell.length_b   1.000
_cell.length_c   1.000
_cell.angle_alpha   90.00
_cell.angle_beta   90.00
_cell.angle_gamma   90.00
#
_symmetry.space_group_name_H-M   'P 1'
#
loop_
_entity.id
_entity.type
_entity.pdbx_description
1 polymer ?
#
loop_
_entity_poly.entity_id
_entity_poly.type
_entity_poly.pdbx_seq_one_letter_code
_entity_poly.pdbx_strand_id
1 'polypeptide(L)'
;MPGTEKRPELSPFNRTAQHDAKRAAILSQAARLFNSRGSRATTLKDIAESLGLTKTSLYYYVRTKESLIHQCYIAALAHQHASLDRIEKEHALPMARIQAFVYLQFENWLAAREERGPHLAALLEIASLEDENQREVETRYVALFKRLRGYLRSAIEAGQARPCDTTSATRALLGSLDWLFSWLHAHPRERVMTIAREAWDILAHGLYSGTGDYQPGPPPPPGEADFNSGFDRSEQNRRKQRAFCQVATWYFNKQGFNGTSLDEIAEQLQVSKGAFYYHIRNKEDLLYQCYDYSLEITEAQHQDVATFPGTGLQKVEQLCRRIFRVQTSERGPLIRYTSITALPAPKRREILRRTDASNRRFGELVRTGIEDGSIRPIAPEIAQELIAGAINAAMDIHLWRRIDNLDHAAIDYFDLFFNGLLPRERT
;
A
#
# COMPACT_ATOMS: atom_id res chain seq x y z
N MET A 1 8.26 -43.08 -7.03
CA MET A 1 9.48 -42.27 -6.82
C MET A 1 9.86 -41.63 -8.16
N PRO A 2 9.41 -40.40 -8.48
CA PRO A 2 9.94 -39.68 -9.63
C PRO A 2 11.25 -39.00 -9.24
N GLY A 3 12.28 -39.19 -10.07
CA GLY A 3 13.64 -38.76 -9.83
C GLY A 3 13.77 -37.24 -9.67
N THR A 4 14.57 -36.84 -8.69
CA THR A 4 15.03 -35.48 -8.48
C THR A 4 15.96 -35.08 -9.62
N GLU A 5 15.42 -34.43 -10.66
CA GLU A 5 16.23 -33.70 -11.63
C GLU A 5 16.97 -32.58 -10.88
N LYS A 6 18.28 -32.79 -10.65
CA LYS A 6 19.19 -31.74 -10.20
C LYS A 6 19.19 -30.63 -11.27
N ARG A 7 18.80 -29.40 -10.89
CA ARG A 7 19.02 -28.21 -11.71
C ARG A 7 20.50 -28.19 -12.15
N PRO A 8 20.80 -27.93 -13.43
CA PRO A 8 22.19 -27.85 -13.87
C PRO A 8 22.90 -26.72 -13.11
N GLU A 9 23.93 -27.08 -12.34
CA GLU A 9 24.82 -26.10 -11.70
C GLU A 9 25.50 -25.28 -12.80
N LEU A 10 25.32 -23.96 -12.75
CA LEU A 10 25.93 -23.03 -13.71
C LEU A 10 27.45 -23.21 -13.69
N SER A 11 28.05 -23.43 -14.89
CA SER A 11 29.50 -23.59 -15.01
C SER A 11 30.25 -22.41 -14.37
N PRO A 12 31.25 -22.68 -13.49
CA PRO A 12 32.03 -21.65 -12.82
C PRO A 12 32.96 -20.86 -13.77
N PHE A 13 32.84 -21.06 -15.08
CA PHE A 13 33.59 -20.33 -16.10
C PHE A 13 32.72 -19.45 -17.01
N ASN A 14 31.38 -19.49 -16.86
CA ASN A 14 30.51 -18.59 -17.62
C ASN A 14 30.47 -17.20 -16.96
N ARG A 15 31.32 -16.30 -17.46
CA ARG A 15 31.45 -14.92 -16.96
C ARG A 15 30.12 -14.14 -16.98
N THR A 16 29.28 -14.35 -17.99
CA THR A 16 27.96 -13.69 -18.10
C THR A 16 27.02 -14.21 -17.02
N ALA A 17 26.93 -15.53 -16.81
CA ALA A 17 26.09 -16.11 -15.77
C ALA A 17 26.53 -15.67 -14.36
N GLN A 18 27.84 -15.59 -14.11
CA GLN A 18 28.37 -15.06 -12.85
C GLN A 18 28.05 -13.59 -12.64
N HIS A 19 28.15 -12.80 -13.71
CA HIS A 19 27.80 -11.39 -13.71
C HIS A 19 26.32 -11.20 -13.34
N ASP A 20 25.43 -11.95 -13.99
CA ASP A 20 23.98 -11.84 -13.77
C ASP A 20 23.57 -12.34 -12.38
N ALA A 21 24.20 -13.42 -11.88
CA ALA A 21 24.00 -13.89 -10.52
C ALA A 21 24.41 -12.84 -9.48
N LYS A 22 25.57 -12.19 -9.67
CA LYS A 22 26.02 -11.09 -8.80
C LYS A 22 25.07 -9.91 -8.87
N ARG A 23 24.62 -9.53 -10.07
CA ARG A 23 23.64 -8.45 -10.24
C ARG A 23 22.33 -8.77 -9.51
N ALA A 24 21.81 -9.99 -9.64
CA ALA A 24 20.61 -10.43 -8.93
C ALA A 24 20.78 -10.37 -7.41
N ALA A 25 21.94 -10.80 -6.88
CA ALA A 25 22.25 -10.70 -5.46
C ALA A 25 22.30 -9.25 -4.96
N ILE A 26 22.90 -8.33 -5.74
CA ILE A 26 22.93 -6.88 -5.45
C ILE A 26 21.51 -6.32 -5.37
N LEU A 27 20.66 -6.62 -6.36
CA LEU A 27 19.28 -6.12 -6.40
C LEU A 27 18.44 -6.67 -5.24
N SER A 28 18.59 -7.96 -4.91
CA SER A 28 17.91 -8.57 -3.77
C SER A 28 18.32 -7.92 -2.44
N GLN A 29 19.62 -7.73 -2.19
CA GLN A 29 20.05 -7.09 -0.94
C GLN A 29 19.69 -5.61 -0.87
N ALA A 30 19.78 -4.89 -1.99
CA ALA A 30 19.33 -3.51 -2.08
C ALA A 30 17.83 -3.40 -1.76
N ALA A 31 16.98 -4.22 -2.37
CA ALA A 31 15.55 -4.28 -2.08
C ALA A 31 15.26 -4.56 -0.59
N ARG A 32 15.97 -5.52 0.02
CA ARG A 32 15.83 -5.80 1.46
C ARG A 32 16.16 -4.59 2.34
N LEU A 33 17.26 -3.90 2.05
CA LEU A 33 17.67 -2.73 2.83
C LEU A 33 16.75 -1.54 2.60
N PHE A 34 16.32 -1.28 1.36
CA PHE A 34 15.36 -0.23 1.05
C PHE A 34 13.99 -0.47 1.71
N ASN A 35 13.44 -1.69 1.64
CA ASN A 35 12.15 -2.01 2.27
C ASN A 35 12.19 -1.88 3.81
N SER A 36 13.34 -2.17 4.44
CA SER A 36 13.45 -2.17 5.91
C SER A 36 13.90 -0.84 6.51
N ARG A 37 14.78 -0.10 5.83
CA ARG A 37 15.39 1.14 6.33
C ARG A 37 14.96 2.39 5.57
N GLY A 38 14.50 2.24 4.34
CA GLY A 38 14.28 3.32 3.38
C GLY A 38 15.48 3.58 2.47
N SER A 39 15.19 4.19 1.32
CA SER A 39 16.20 4.62 0.33
C SER A 39 17.18 5.65 0.89
N ARG A 40 16.72 6.55 1.76
CA ARG A 40 17.54 7.61 2.36
C ARG A 40 18.57 7.08 3.36
N ALA A 41 18.16 6.18 4.25
CA ALA A 41 19.00 5.60 5.30
C ALA A 41 19.90 4.45 4.81
N THR A 42 19.84 4.13 3.52
CA THR A 42 20.65 3.08 2.89
C THR A 42 21.62 3.70 1.90
N THR A 43 22.90 3.42 2.06
CA THR A 43 23.97 3.85 1.16
C THR A 43 24.43 2.71 0.25
N LEU A 44 25.07 3.04 -0.88
CA LEU A 44 25.73 2.05 -1.72
C LEU A 44 26.83 1.28 -0.96
N LYS A 45 27.47 1.92 0.03
CA LYS A 45 28.45 1.30 0.90
C LYS A 45 27.81 0.21 1.76
N ASP A 46 26.67 0.49 2.40
CA ASP A 46 25.95 -0.49 3.23
C ASP A 46 25.58 -1.74 2.43
N ILE A 47 25.18 -1.54 1.16
CA ILE A 47 24.82 -2.64 0.25
C ILE A 47 26.06 -3.47 -0.10
N ALA A 48 27.17 -2.83 -0.46
CA ALA A 48 28.43 -3.53 -0.76
C ALA A 48 28.92 -4.34 0.45
N GLU A 49 28.94 -3.74 1.64
CA GLU A 49 29.35 -4.39 2.88
C GLU A 49 28.45 -5.58 3.23
N SER A 50 27.13 -5.45 3.05
CA SER A 50 26.18 -6.55 3.31
C SER A 50 26.39 -7.79 2.42
N LEU A 51 27.10 -7.63 1.30
CA LEU A 51 27.41 -8.67 0.34
C LEU A 51 28.89 -9.10 0.36
N GLY A 52 29.70 -8.52 1.25
CA GLY A 52 31.17 -8.73 1.24
C GLY A 52 31.84 -8.23 -0.05
N LEU A 53 31.23 -7.28 -0.76
CA LEU A 53 31.76 -6.68 -1.98
C LEU A 53 32.57 -5.43 -1.66
N THR A 54 33.57 -5.14 -2.47
CA THR A 54 34.24 -3.83 -2.43
C THR A 54 33.34 -2.77 -3.06
N LYS A 55 33.57 -1.49 -2.71
CA LYS A 55 32.93 -0.36 -3.38
C LYS A 55 33.15 -0.44 -4.90
N THR A 56 34.39 -0.66 -5.34
CA THR A 56 34.72 -0.78 -6.77
C THR A 56 33.93 -1.90 -7.46
N SER A 57 33.78 -3.06 -6.80
CA SER A 57 32.99 -4.17 -7.32
C SER A 57 31.50 -3.83 -7.48
N LEU A 58 30.92 -3.08 -6.54
CA LEU A 58 29.53 -2.63 -6.65
C LEU A 58 29.34 -1.60 -7.77
N TYR A 59 30.28 -0.64 -7.89
CA TYR A 59 30.20 0.44 -8.89
C TYR A 59 30.27 -0.07 -10.34
N TYR A 60 30.79 -1.29 -10.55
CA TYR A 60 30.71 -1.97 -11.83
C TYR A 60 29.26 -2.24 -12.29
N TYR A 61 28.34 -2.47 -11.34
CA TYR A 61 26.93 -2.76 -11.61
C TYR A 61 26.02 -1.53 -11.46
N VAL A 62 26.42 -0.58 -10.63
CA VAL A 62 25.54 0.50 -10.15
C VAL A 62 26.32 1.80 -10.06
N ARG A 63 25.92 2.81 -10.84
CA ARG A 63 26.57 4.13 -10.83
C ARG A 63 26.09 5.03 -9.69
N THR A 64 24.79 5.06 -9.46
CA THR A 64 24.14 5.92 -8.47
C THR A 64 23.12 5.14 -7.65
N LYS A 65 22.77 5.65 -6.46
CA LYS A 65 21.72 5.06 -5.64
C LYS A 65 20.36 5.10 -6.33
N GLU A 66 20.07 6.18 -7.04
CA GLU A 66 18.84 6.31 -7.81
C GLU A 66 18.75 5.27 -8.92
N SER A 67 19.83 5.08 -9.70
CA SER A 67 19.91 4.01 -10.69
C SER A 67 19.68 2.63 -10.06
N LEU A 68 20.15 2.40 -8.83
CA LEU A 68 19.89 1.14 -8.13
C LEU A 68 18.41 0.97 -7.76
N ILE A 69 17.75 2.02 -7.29
CA ILE A 69 16.32 1.98 -6.94
C ILE A 69 15.49 1.66 -8.19
N HIS A 70 15.74 2.36 -9.30
CA HIS A 70 15.11 2.06 -10.58
C HIS A 70 15.36 0.60 -11.00
N GLN A 71 16.60 0.14 -10.98
CA GLN A 71 16.92 -1.26 -11.32
C GLN A 71 16.21 -2.28 -10.41
N CYS A 72 16.02 -1.97 -9.13
CA CYS A 72 15.26 -2.82 -8.20
C CYS A 72 13.77 -2.86 -8.56
N TYR A 73 13.16 -1.73 -8.92
CA TYR A 73 11.75 -1.69 -9.35
C TYR A 73 11.55 -2.43 -10.68
N ILE A 74 12.44 -2.25 -11.65
CA ILE A 74 12.39 -2.99 -12.91
C ILE A 74 12.52 -4.49 -12.68
N ALA A 75 13.43 -4.92 -11.80
CA ALA A 75 13.59 -6.33 -11.46
C ALA A 75 12.35 -6.90 -10.73
N ALA A 76 11.76 -6.15 -9.81
CA ALA A 76 10.53 -6.55 -9.13
C ALA A 76 9.37 -6.70 -10.12
N LEU A 77 9.17 -5.74 -11.02
CA LEU A 77 8.13 -5.80 -12.05
C LEU A 77 8.38 -6.93 -13.06
N ALA A 78 9.63 -7.15 -13.48
CA ALA A 78 9.99 -8.27 -14.34
C ALA A 78 9.66 -9.62 -13.68
N HIS A 79 9.95 -9.78 -12.38
CA HIS A 79 9.57 -10.97 -11.61
C HIS A 79 8.05 -11.16 -11.56
N GLN A 80 7.30 -10.08 -11.35
CA GLN A 80 5.83 -10.10 -11.32
C GLN A 80 5.24 -10.47 -12.69
N HIS A 81 5.75 -9.90 -13.78
CA HIS A 81 5.31 -10.25 -15.14
C HIS A 81 5.62 -11.72 -15.48
N ALA A 82 6.84 -12.19 -15.20
CA ALA A 82 7.22 -13.58 -15.42
C ALA A 82 6.38 -14.55 -14.57
N SER A 83 5.94 -14.12 -13.40
CA SER A 83 5.03 -14.87 -12.54
C SER A 83 3.64 -14.99 -13.14
N LEU A 84 3.08 -13.88 -13.67
CA LEU A 84 1.82 -13.92 -14.39
C LEU A 84 1.89 -14.79 -15.67
N ASP A 85 3.02 -14.79 -16.38
CA ASP A 85 3.22 -15.65 -17.55
C ASP A 85 3.17 -17.15 -17.19
N ARG A 86 3.64 -17.53 -15.98
CA ARG A 86 3.52 -18.90 -15.48
C ARG A 86 2.08 -19.21 -15.06
N ILE A 87 1.46 -18.31 -14.30
CA ILE A 87 0.07 -18.45 -13.84
C ILE A 87 -0.89 -18.64 -15.02
N GLU A 88 -0.70 -17.91 -16.11
CA GLU A 88 -1.52 -18.03 -17.33
C GLU A 88 -1.38 -19.39 -18.03
N LYS A 89 -0.21 -20.03 -17.92
CA LYS A 89 0.06 -21.38 -18.45
C LYS A 89 -0.48 -22.47 -17.55
N GLU A 90 -0.40 -22.29 -16.24
CA GLU A 90 -0.76 -23.30 -15.23
C GLU A 90 -2.26 -23.31 -14.92
N HIS A 91 -2.95 -22.17 -15.07
CA HIS A 91 -4.36 -22.03 -14.73
C HIS A 91 -5.20 -21.57 -15.92
N ALA A 92 -6.17 -22.40 -16.31
CA ALA A 92 -7.13 -22.07 -17.37
C ALA A 92 -8.22 -21.10 -16.89
N LEU A 93 -8.68 -21.24 -15.64
CA LEU A 93 -9.79 -20.46 -15.11
C LEU A 93 -9.34 -19.06 -14.63
N PRO A 94 -10.01 -17.96 -15.02
CA PRO A 94 -9.64 -16.61 -14.60
C PRO A 94 -9.60 -16.42 -13.08
N MET A 95 -10.56 -16.97 -12.33
CA MET A 95 -10.55 -16.87 -10.86
C MET A 95 -9.33 -17.59 -10.24
N ALA A 96 -8.95 -18.74 -10.78
CA ALA A 96 -7.76 -19.47 -10.32
C ALA A 96 -6.47 -18.67 -10.58
N ARG A 97 -6.41 -17.84 -11.63
CA ARG A 97 -5.27 -16.94 -11.88
C ARG A 97 -5.15 -15.85 -10.83
N ILE A 98 -6.27 -15.25 -10.42
CA ILE A 98 -6.30 -14.24 -9.34
C ILE A 98 -5.85 -14.89 -8.03
N GLN A 99 -6.38 -16.08 -7.71
CA GLN A 99 -6.00 -16.86 -6.54
C GLN A 99 -4.49 -17.15 -6.51
N ALA A 100 -3.96 -17.69 -7.60
CA ALA A 100 -2.54 -18.03 -7.73
C ALA A 100 -1.65 -16.79 -7.57
N PHE A 101 -2.05 -15.65 -8.15
CA PHE A 101 -1.34 -14.38 -7.96
C PHE A 101 -1.28 -13.99 -6.48
N VAL A 102 -2.42 -14.04 -5.76
CA VAL A 102 -2.47 -13.70 -4.32
C VAL A 102 -1.53 -14.59 -3.51
N TYR A 103 -1.63 -15.93 -3.64
CA TYR A 103 -0.75 -16.84 -2.91
C TYR A 103 0.72 -16.60 -3.19
N LEU A 104 1.06 -16.35 -4.46
CA LEU A 104 2.44 -16.15 -4.86
C LEU A 104 3.06 -14.91 -4.21
N GLN A 105 2.29 -13.89 -3.84
CA GLN A 105 2.81 -12.74 -3.10
C GLN A 105 3.32 -13.13 -1.69
N PHE A 106 2.57 -13.99 -0.99
CA PHE A 106 2.97 -14.51 0.32
C PHE A 106 4.14 -15.50 0.19
N GLU A 107 4.11 -16.36 -0.83
CA GLU A 107 5.20 -17.32 -1.10
C GLU A 107 6.51 -16.62 -1.46
N ASN A 108 6.46 -15.56 -2.28
CA ASN A 108 7.64 -14.76 -2.62
C ASN A 108 8.25 -14.14 -1.37
N TRP A 109 7.41 -13.59 -0.47
CA TRP A 109 7.90 -13.02 0.79
C TRP A 109 8.54 -14.10 1.68
N LEU A 110 7.90 -15.26 1.83
CA LEU A 110 8.41 -16.36 2.64
C LEU A 110 9.72 -16.92 2.06
N ALA A 111 9.76 -17.15 0.75
CA ALA A 111 10.95 -17.62 0.05
C ALA A 111 12.12 -16.66 0.21
N ALA A 112 11.89 -15.34 0.16
CA ALA A 112 12.93 -14.35 0.42
C ALA A 112 13.45 -14.42 1.87
N ARG A 113 12.56 -14.61 2.86
CA ARG A 113 12.97 -14.75 4.27
C ARG A 113 13.70 -16.04 4.60
N GLU A 114 13.50 -17.07 3.78
CA GLU A 114 14.20 -18.36 3.87
C GLU A 114 15.39 -18.44 2.92
N GLU A 115 15.78 -17.33 2.28
CA GLU A 115 16.91 -17.26 1.36
C GLU A 115 16.78 -18.20 0.14
N ARG A 116 15.55 -18.64 -0.16
CA ARG A 116 15.18 -19.48 -1.31
C ARG A 116 14.73 -18.67 -2.53
N GLY A 117 14.50 -17.37 -2.35
CA GLY A 117 14.06 -16.45 -3.40
C GLY A 117 14.62 -15.04 -3.20
N PRO A 118 14.48 -14.15 -4.19
CA PRO A 118 14.95 -12.77 -4.09
C PRO A 118 14.02 -11.94 -3.20
N HIS A 119 14.59 -10.96 -2.49
CA HIS A 119 13.78 -9.87 -1.96
C HIS A 119 13.34 -8.96 -3.11
N LEU A 120 12.04 -8.67 -3.18
CA LEU A 120 11.46 -7.77 -4.16
C LEU A 120 11.28 -6.38 -3.55
N ALA A 121 11.65 -5.33 -4.29
CA ALA A 121 11.49 -3.96 -3.82
C ALA A 121 10.00 -3.58 -3.79
N ALA A 122 9.56 -2.96 -2.69
CA ALA A 122 8.24 -2.36 -2.61
C ALA A 122 8.25 -1.04 -3.41
N LEU A 123 7.28 -0.85 -4.30
CA LEU A 123 7.24 0.27 -5.25
C LEU A 123 6.65 1.54 -4.58
N LEU A 124 7.24 1.96 -3.47
CA LEU A 124 6.70 3.01 -2.61
C LEU A 124 7.02 4.43 -3.13
N GLU A 125 8.20 4.63 -3.71
CA GLU A 125 8.71 5.96 -4.07
C GLU A 125 8.86 6.12 -5.59
N ILE A 126 7.91 5.62 -6.40
CA ILE A 126 7.97 5.77 -7.88
C ILE A 126 8.05 7.25 -8.28
N ALA A 127 7.28 8.12 -7.61
CA ALA A 127 7.20 9.55 -7.89
C ALA A 127 8.49 10.33 -7.56
N SER A 128 9.50 9.70 -6.93
CA SER A 128 10.79 10.33 -6.64
C SER A 128 11.90 9.94 -7.63
N LEU A 129 11.58 9.20 -8.68
CA LEU A 129 12.52 8.88 -9.76
C LEU A 129 12.57 10.02 -10.79
N GLU A 130 13.70 10.16 -11.48
CA GLU A 130 13.79 10.96 -12.71
C GLU A 130 12.72 10.58 -13.75
N ASP A 131 12.20 11.58 -14.48
CA ASP A 131 11.07 11.46 -15.42
C ASP A 131 11.13 10.22 -16.35
N GLU A 132 12.28 9.92 -16.95
CA GLU A 132 12.40 8.78 -17.88
C GLU A 132 12.29 7.44 -17.12
N ASN A 133 12.98 7.31 -16.00
CA ASN A 133 12.95 6.13 -15.13
C ASN A 133 11.57 5.93 -14.50
N GLN A 134 10.93 7.02 -14.08
CA GLN A 134 9.57 7.02 -13.55
C GLN A 134 8.58 6.48 -14.60
N ARG A 135 8.60 7.02 -15.82
CA ARG A 135 7.70 6.59 -16.91
C ARG A 135 7.88 5.12 -17.28
N GLU A 136 9.11 4.60 -17.27
CA GLU A 136 9.36 3.18 -17.54
C GLU A 136 8.71 2.29 -16.46
N VAL A 137 8.93 2.63 -15.18
CA VAL A 137 8.37 1.88 -14.05
C VAL A 137 6.84 1.94 -14.06
N GLU A 138 6.26 3.12 -14.28
CA GLU A 138 4.81 3.30 -14.37
C GLU A 138 4.20 2.50 -15.53
N THR A 139 4.84 2.52 -16.70
CA THR A 139 4.37 1.76 -17.88
C THR A 139 4.27 0.26 -17.57
N ARG A 140 5.29 -0.30 -16.93
CA ARG A 140 5.32 -1.72 -16.54
C ARG A 140 4.30 -2.01 -15.44
N TYR A 141 4.18 -1.15 -14.42
CA TYR A 141 3.18 -1.31 -13.37
C TYR A 141 1.74 -1.25 -13.92
N VAL A 142 1.45 -0.33 -14.84
CA VAL A 142 0.15 -0.26 -15.54
C VAL A 142 -0.10 -1.51 -16.38
N ALA A 143 0.91 -2.08 -17.03
CA ALA A 143 0.77 -3.33 -17.76
C ALA A 143 0.43 -4.51 -16.83
N LEU A 144 1.07 -4.61 -15.66
CA LEU A 144 0.74 -5.58 -14.61
C LEU A 144 -0.72 -5.42 -14.15
N PHE A 145 -1.13 -4.19 -13.82
CA PHE A 145 -2.49 -3.87 -13.42
C PHE A 145 -3.51 -4.29 -14.49
N LYS A 146 -3.26 -3.97 -15.77
CA LYS A 146 -4.17 -4.31 -16.88
C LYS A 146 -4.38 -5.82 -17.03
N ARG A 147 -3.34 -6.64 -16.80
CA ARG A 147 -3.46 -8.11 -16.82
C ARG A 147 -4.37 -8.63 -15.71
N LEU A 148 -4.13 -8.18 -14.47
CA LEU A 148 -4.93 -8.57 -13.31
C LEU A 148 -6.39 -8.16 -13.45
N ARG A 149 -6.64 -6.92 -13.90
CA ARG A 149 -7.99 -6.43 -14.22
C ARG A 149 -8.64 -7.26 -15.33
N GLY A 150 -7.85 -7.70 -16.31
CA GLY A 150 -8.28 -8.61 -17.36
C GLY A 150 -8.77 -9.94 -16.82
N TYR A 151 -8.07 -10.54 -15.84
CA TYR A 151 -8.52 -11.77 -15.19
C TYR A 151 -9.85 -11.56 -14.47
N LEU A 152 -10.01 -10.45 -13.74
CA LEU A 152 -11.26 -10.13 -13.06
C LEU A 152 -12.41 -9.96 -14.03
N ARG A 153 -12.22 -9.23 -15.13
CA ARG A 153 -13.24 -9.09 -16.18
C ARG A 153 -13.64 -10.44 -16.77
N SER A 154 -12.67 -11.29 -17.12
CA SER A 154 -12.95 -12.62 -17.64
C SER A 154 -13.61 -13.55 -16.60
N ALA A 155 -13.32 -13.38 -15.31
CA ALA A 155 -14.01 -14.10 -14.24
C ALA A 155 -15.49 -13.70 -14.16
N ILE A 156 -15.80 -12.40 -14.31
CA ILE A 156 -17.19 -11.89 -14.35
C ILE A 156 -17.91 -12.42 -15.59
N GLU A 157 -17.30 -12.33 -16.78
CA GLU A 157 -17.86 -12.85 -18.03
C GLU A 157 -18.15 -14.36 -17.97
N ALA A 158 -17.28 -15.12 -17.29
CA ALA A 158 -17.44 -16.55 -17.08
C ALA A 158 -18.38 -16.92 -15.90
N GLY A 159 -19.01 -15.94 -15.24
CA GLY A 159 -19.87 -16.16 -14.07
C GLY A 159 -19.16 -16.64 -12.80
N GLN A 160 -17.82 -16.62 -12.77
CA GLN A 160 -16.99 -17.01 -11.63
C GLN A 160 -16.87 -15.90 -10.57
N ALA A 161 -17.15 -14.66 -10.97
CA ALA A 161 -17.15 -13.50 -10.09
C ALA A 161 -18.44 -12.70 -10.26
N ARG A 162 -18.90 -12.03 -9.21
CA ARG A 162 -20.04 -11.10 -9.28
C ARG A 162 -19.68 -9.84 -10.10
N PRO A 163 -20.67 -9.18 -10.72
CA PRO A 163 -20.45 -7.86 -11.32
C PRO A 163 -19.94 -6.85 -10.31
N CYS A 164 -18.85 -6.13 -10.65
CA CYS A 164 -18.29 -5.05 -9.84
C CYS A 164 -17.48 -4.07 -10.72
N ASP A 165 -17.10 -2.91 -10.19
CA ASP A 165 -16.14 -2.04 -10.89
C ASP A 165 -14.73 -2.67 -10.88
N THR A 166 -14.33 -3.20 -12.04
CA THR A 166 -13.08 -3.96 -12.15
C THR A 166 -11.84 -3.12 -11.88
N THR A 167 -11.87 -1.80 -12.09
CA THR A 167 -10.72 -0.92 -11.86
C THR A 167 -10.51 -0.72 -10.36
N SER A 168 -11.57 -0.37 -9.65
CA SER A 168 -11.63 -0.24 -8.20
C SER A 168 -11.25 -1.54 -7.50
N ALA A 169 -11.89 -2.66 -7.85
CA ALA A 169 -11.61 -3.96 -7.25
C ALA A 169 -10.16 -4.42 -7.47
N THR A 170 -9.59 -4.20 -8.67
CA THR A 170 -8.17 -4.54 -8.94
C THR A 170 -7.22 -3.65 -8.14
N ARG A 171 -7.51 -2.35 -8.02
CA ARG A 171 -6.66 -1.43 -7.25
C ARG A 171 -6.73 -1.72 -5.75
N ALA A 172 -7.91 -2.04 -5.24
CA ALA A 172 -8.15 -2.48 -3.86
C ALA A 172 -7.42 -3.79 -3.54
N LEU A 173 -7.50 -4.78 -4.44
CA LEU A 173 -6.76 -6.04 -4.35
C LEU A 173 -5.25 -5.79 -4.26
N LEU A 174 -4.66 -5.05 -5.20
CA LEU A 174 -3.24 -4.73 -5.18
C LEU A 174 -2.85 -3.94 -3.91
N GLY A 175 -3.64 -2.93 -3.55
CA GLY A 175 -3.43 -2.11 -2.36
C GLY A 175 -3.38 -2.93 -1.07
N SER A 176 -4.25 -3.94 -0.94
CA SER A 176 -4.25 -4.84 0.21
C SER A 176 -2.99 -5.70 0.34
N LEU A 177 -2.24 -5.87 -0.76
CA LEU A 177 -1.02 -6.68 -0.82
C LEU A 177 0.27 -5.83 -0.83
N ASP A 178 0.18 -4.52 -1.09
CA ASP A 178 1.35 -3.63 -1.22
C ASP A 178 2.21 -3.63 0.07
N TRP A 179 1.58 -3.82 1.22
CA TRP A 179 2.22 -3.72 2.55
C TRP A 179 2.55 -5.06 3.21
N LEU A 180 2.42 -6.19 2.50
CA LEU A 180 2.79 -7.53 3.02
C LEU A 180 4.20 -7.55 3.62
N PHE A 181 5.14 -6.83 3.00
CA PHE A 181 6.52 -6.76 3.46
C PHE A 181 6.65 -6.17 4.88
N SER A 182 5.71 -5.34 5.33
CA SER A 182 5.74 -4.70 6.64
C SER A 182 5.12 -5.59 7.70
N TRP A 183 3.84 -5.94 7.55
CA TRP A 183 3.08 -6.57 8.62
C TRP A 183 3.33 -8.08 8.75
N LEU A 184 3.74 -8.79 7.68
CA LEU A 184 4.13 -10.20 7.81
C LEU A 184 5.35 -10.41 8.71
N HIS A 185 6.19 -9.38 8.93
CA HIS A 185 7.30 -9.49 9.88
C HIS A 185 6.84 -9.69 11.32
N ALA A 186 5.61 -9.30 11.66
CA ALA A 186 5.02 -9.50 12.98
C ALA A 186 4.50 -10.93 13.20
N HIS A 187 4.53 -11.80 12.18
CA HIS A 187 4.01 -13.16 12.24
C HIS A 187 5.12 -14.22 12.12
N PRO A 188 4.95 -15.39 12.79
CA PRO A 188 5.83 -16.54 12.58
C PRO A 188 5.80 -17.03 11.13
N ARG A 189 6.94 -17.53 10.65
CA ARG A 189 7.12 -17.94 9.24
C ARG A 189 6.17 -19.07 8.85
N GLU A 190 5.98 -20.02 9.75
CA GLU A 190 5.10 -21.18 9.61
C GLU A 190 3.62 -20.79 9.45
N ARG A 191 3.22 -19.58 9.88
CA ARG A 191 1.85 -19.10 9.71
C ARG A 191 1.59 -18.41 8.37
N VAL A 192 2.62 -18.04 7.61
CA VAL A 192 2.47 -17.17 6.43
C VAL A 192 1.50 -17.77 5.40
N MET A 193 1.57 -19.07 5.14
CA MET A 193 0.65 -19.70 4.18
C MET A 193 -0.76 -19.92 4.75
N THR A 194 -0.91 -19.99 6.07
CA THR A 194 -2.24 -19.94 6.71
C THR A 194 -2.85 -18.55 6.56
N ILE A 195 -2.07 -17.51 6.80
CA ILE A 195 -2.46 -16.11 6.58
C ILE A 195 -2.84 -15.87 5.11
N ALA A 196 -2.08 -16.44 4.16
CA ALA A 196 -2.40 -16.35 2.74
C ALA A 196 -3.78 -16.95 2.42
N ARG A 197 -4.12 -18.09 3.05
CA ARG A 197 -5.46 -18.70 2.93
C ARG A 197 -6.55 -17.84 3.54
N GLU A 198 -6.32 -17.28 4.73
CA GLU A 198 -7.27 -16.38 5.40
C GLU A 198 -7.50 -15.09 4.59
N ALA A 199 -6.43 -14.54 4.00
CA ALA A 199 -6.52 -13.37 3.14
C ALA A 199 -7.27 -13.68 1.85
N TRP A 200 -6.92 -14.79 1.18
CA TRP A 200 -7.64 -15.23 -0.01
C TRP A 200 -9.11 -15.53 0.28
N ASP A 201 -9.42 -16.13 1.43
CA ASP A 201 -10.79 -16.42 1.84
C ASP A 201 -11.64 -15.14 1.89
N ILE A 202 -11.14 -14.05 2.47
CA ILE A 202 -11.82 -12.74 2.47
C ILE A 202 -12.01 -12.21 1.04
N LEU A 203 -10.94 -12.20 0.23
CA LEU A 203 -10.97 -11.66 -1.13
C LEU A 203 -11.89 -12.47 -2.05
N ALA A 204 -11.86 -13.81 -1.95
CA ALA A 204 -12.67 -14.72 -2.74
C ALA A 204 -14.17 -14.58 -2.43
N HIS A 205 -14.53 -14.50 -1.13
CA HIS A 205 -15.91 -14.22 -0.74
C HIS A 205 -16.38 -12.85 -1.24
N GLY A 206 -15.47 -11.89 -1.33
CA GLY A 206 -15.71 -10.58 -1.90
C GLY A 206 -15.99 -10.56 -3.39
N LEU A 207 -15.46 -11.54 -4.13
CA LEU A 207 -15.66 -11.71 -5.56
C LEU A 207 -16.77 -12.72 -5.90
N TYR A 208 -17.24 -13.51 -4.93
CA TYR A 208 -18.16 -14.61 -5.13
C TYR A 208 -19.47 -14.18 -5.81
N SER A 209 -19.88 -14.93 -6.84
CA SER A 209 -21.17 -14.82 -7.53
C SER A 209 -22.23 -15.68 -6.82
N GLY A 210 -23.04 -15.06 -5.97
CA GLY A 210 -24.16 -15.73 -5.30
C GLY A 210 -25.17 -14.73 -4.72
N THR A 211 -26.24 -15.23 -4.10
CA THR A 211 -27.25 -14.38 -3.46
C THR A 211 -26.69 -13.64 -2.25
N GLY A 212 -27.25 -12.46 -1.95
CA GLY A 212 -26.87 -11.66 -0.78
C GLY A 212 -25.70 -10.70 -1.02
N ASP A 213 -25.84 -9.81 -2.00
CA ASP A 213 -24.88 -8.72 -2.20
C ASP A 213 -25.02 -7.66 -1.12
N TYR A 214 -23.87 -7.14 -0.73
CA TYR A 214 -23.78 -6.00 0.16
C TYR A 214 -24.62 -4.83 -0.32
N GLN A 215 -25.45 -4.31 0.59
CA GLN A 215 -26.26 -3.12 0.38
C GLN A 215 -25.63 -1.97 1.15
N PRO A 216 -25.15 -0.91 0.45
CA PRO A 216 -24.59 0.25 1.10
C PRO A 216 -25.55 0.89 2.08
N GLY A 217 -25.06 1.18 3.29
CA GLY A 217 -25.77 2.03 4.24
C GLY A 217 -25.89 3.47 3.72
N PRO A 218 -26.64 4.32 4.45
CA PRO A 218 -26.73 5.73 4.09
C PRO A 218 -25.32 6.36 4.02
N PRO A 219 -25.13 7.35 3.13
CA PRO A 219 -23.86 8.07 3.05
C PRO A 219 -23.46 8.59 4.42
N PRO A 220 -22.15 8.52 4.79
CA PRO A 220 -21.69 9.15 6.00
C PRO A 220 -22.21 10.60 6.08
N PRO A 221 -22.63 11.07 7.26
CA PRO A 221 -23.05 12.46 7.42
C PRO A 221 -21.90 13.36 6.93
N PRO A 222 -22.21 14.54 6.36
CA PRO A 222 -21.19 15.54 6.11
C PRO A 222 -20.42 15.73 7.41
N GLY A 223 -19.11 15.47 7.40
CA GLY A 223 -18.27 15.75 8.57
C GLY A 223 -18.47 17.23 8.90
N GLU A 224 -18.65 17.56 10.19
CA GLU A 224 -18.92 18.93 10.64
C GLU A 224 -18.05 19.91 9.85
N ALA A 225 -18.69 20.63 8.93
CA ALA A 225 -18.09 21.77 8.28
C ALA A 225 -17.90 22.79 9.39
N ASP A 226 -16.64 23.12 9.68
CA ASP A 226 -16.15 24.06 10.68
C ASP A 226 -17.27 24.95 11.26
N PHE A 227 -17.74 24.64 12.48
CA PHE A 227 -18.50 25.63 13.23
C PHE A 227 -17.63 26.86 13.39
N ASN A 228 -18.09 27.93 12.76
CA ASN A 228 -17.39 29.18 12.61
C ASN A 228 -17.36 29.91 13.96
N SER A 229 -16.28 29.77 14.73
CA SER A 229 -16.01 30.60 15.92
C SER A 229 -14.73 31.41 15.72
N GLY A 230 -14.81 32.39 14.82
CA GLY A 230 -13.67 33.23 14.44
C GLY A 230 -13.33 34.31 15.46
N PHE A 231 -12.86 33.98 16.67
CA PHE A 231 -12.21 34.96 17.57
C PHE A 231 -11.16 34.36 18.53
N ASP A 232 -10.76 33.09 18.40
CA ASP A 232 -9.65 32.52 19.22
C ASP A 232 -8.32 32.52 18.44
N ARG A 233 -7.31 33.16 19.01
CA ARG A 233 -5.92 33.16 18.50
C ARG A 233 -5.32 31.75 18.43
N SER A 234 -5.74 30.86 19.34
CA SER A 234 -5.32 29.45 19.33
C SER A 234 -5.88 28.71 18.10
N GLU A 235 -7.14 29.00 17.74
CA GLU A 235 -7.82 28.40 16.58
C GLU A 235 -7.27 28.96 15.26
N GLN A 236 -6.98 30.27 15.19
CA GLN A 236 -6.33 30.87 14.02
C GLN A 236 -4.94 30.26 13.75
N ASN A 237 -4.16 29.99 14.80
CA ASN A 237 -2.86 29.33 14.66
C ASN A 237 -3.02 27.87 14.20
N ARG A 238 -4.01 27.14 14.70
CA ARG A 238 -4.32 25.77 14.23
C ARG A 238 -4.72 25.76 12.76
N ARG A 239 -5.57 26.70 12.32
CA ARG A 239 -5.97 26.82 10.89
C ARG A 239 -4.76 27.04 9.99
N LYS A 240 -3.84 27.95 10.38
CA LYS A 240 -2.58 28.16 9.64
C LYS A 240 -1.77 26.87 9.58
N GLN A 241 -1.56 26.22 10.72
CA GLN A 241 -0.82 24.96 10.83
C GLN A 241 -1.41 23.85 9.93
N ARG A 242 -2.75 23.74 9.88
CA ARG A 242 -3.46 22.82 8.98
C ARG A 242 -3.19 23.12 7.51
N ALA A 243 -3.22 24.40 7.12
CA ALA A 243 -2.91 24.81 5.76
C ALA A 243 -1.47 24.43 5.35
N PHE A 244 -0.48 24.61 6.25
CA PHE A 244 0.89 24.13 6.02
C PHE A 244 0.91 22.62 5.75
N CYS A 245 0.28 21.82 6.62
CA CYS A 245 0.26 20.37 6.47
C CYS A 245 -0.47 19.92 5.20
N GLN A 246 -1.58 20.54 4.83
CA GLN A 246 -2.35 20.18 3.61
C GLN A 246 -1.51 20.39 2.35
N VAL A 247 -0.93 21.59 2.18
CA VAL A 247 -0.11 21.90 1.00
C VAL A 247 1.13 21.03 0.98
N ALA A 248 1.84 20.91 2.10
CA ALA A 248 3.03 20.06 2.19
C ALA A 248 2.72 18.59 1.88
N THR A 249 1.58 18.06 2.36
CA THR A 249 1.15 16.69 2.08
C THR A 249 0.91 16.48 0.59
N TRP A 250 0.27 17.42 -0.09
CA TRP A 250 0.10 17.35 -1.54
C TRP A 250 1.45 17.26 -2.28
N TYR A 251 2.41 18.13 -1.94
CA TYR A 251 3.74 18.12 -2.55
C TYR A 251 4.50 16.82 -2.26
N PHE A 252 4.55 16.38 -0.99
CA PHE A 252 5.23 15.13 -0.62
C PHE A 252 4.60 13.89 -1.29
N ASN A 253 3.28 13.86 -1.44
CA ASN A 253 2.60 12.76 -2.13
C ASN A 253 2.85 12.78 -3.64
N LYS A 254 2.92 13.97 -4.24
CA LYS A 254 3.03 14.15 -5.70
C LYS A 254 4.47 14.01 -6.20
N GLN A 255 5.44 14.59 -5.51
CA GLN A 255 6.85 14.66 -5.93
C GLN A 255 7.76 13.72 -5.12
N GLY A 256 7.19 13.02 -4.14
CA GLY A 256 7.95 12.27 -3.15
C GLY A 256 8.68 13.19 -2.16
N PHE A 257 9.20 12.61 -1.07
CA PHE A 257 9.94 13.39 -0.08
C PHE A 257 11.13 14.10 -0.71
N ASN A 258 12.03 13.41 -1.41
CA ASN A 258 13.27 14.04 -1.90
C ASN A 258 13.03 15.14 -2.93
N GLY A 259 12.05 15.00 -3.82
CA GLY A 259 11.73 15.98 -4.87
C GLY A 259 11.10 17.28 -4.37
N THR A 260 10.48 17.27 -3.19
CA THR A 260 9.79 18.45 -2.65
C THR A 260 10.74 19.52 -2.08
N SER A 261 10.58 20.77 -2.51
CA SER A 261 11.24 21.95 -1.95
C SER A 261 10.39 22.64 -0.88
N LEU A 262 11.00 23.05 0.24
CA LEU A 262 10.31 23.86 1.25
C LEU A 262 9.97 25.26 0.76
N ASP A 263 10.82 25.81 -0.11
CA ASP A 263 10.59 27.13 -0.69
C ASP A 263 9.40 27.12 -1.65
N GLU A 264 9.24 26.04 -2.44
CA GLU A 264 8.05 25.84 -3.30
C GLU A 264 6.75 25.74 -2.48
N ILE A 265 6.79 25.04 -1.35
CA ILE A 265 5.63 24.97 -0.44
C ILE A 265 5.33 26.36 0.13
N ALA A 266 6.34 27.12 0.55
CA ALA A 266 6.16 28.48 1.07
C ALA A 266 5.56 29.44 0.04
N GLU A 267 6.03 29.35 -1.21
CA GLU A 267 5.50 30.11 -2.35
C GLU A 267 4.04 29.74 -2.64
N GLN A 268 3.70 28.45 -2.66
CA GLN A 268 2.34 27.99 -2.87
C GLN A 268 1.39 28.47 -1.76
N LEU A 269 1.87 28.51 -0.51
CA LEU A 269 1.11 29.03 0.63
C LEU A 269 1.01 30.56 0.66
N GLN A 270 1.71 31.26 -0.26
CA GLN A 270 1.78 32.72 -0.31
C GLN A 270 2.24 33.34 1.02
N VAL A 271 3.13 32.66 1.74
CA VAL A 271 3.74 33.15 2.98
C VAL A 271 5.20 33.55 2.73
N SER A 272 5.71 34.52 3.48
CA SER A 272 7.13 34.86 3.39
C SER A 272 8.00 33.71 3.88
N LYS A 273 9.22 33.56 3.32
CA LYS A 273 10.18 32.55 3.80
C LYS A 273 10.41 32.66 5.31
N GLY A 274 10.58 33.88 5.84
CA GLY A 274 10.74 34.11 7.27
C GLY A 274 9.56 33.60 8.11
N ALA A 275 8.32 33.81 7.66
CA ALA A 275 7.14 33.30 8.35
C ALA A 275 7.02 31.77 8.25
N PHE A 276 7.38 31.17 7.11
CA PHE A 276 7.38 29.73 6.91
C PHE A 276 8.39 29.03 7.85
N TYR A 277 9.65 29.48 7.84
CA TYR A 277 10.73 28.90 8.64
C TYR A 277 10.57 29.17 10.14
N TYR A 278 9.70 30.10 10.56
CA TYR A 278 9.32 30.26 11.97
C TYR A 278 8.53 29.04 12.50
N HIS A 279 7.67 28.44 11.66
CA HIS A 279 6.85 27.28 12.02
C HIS A 279 7.52 25.94 11.65
N ILE A 280 8.42 25.96 10.67
CA ILE A 280 8.99 24.74 10.07
C ILE A 280 10.51 24.80 10.16
N ARG A 281 11.08 23.93 11.01
CA ARG A 281 12.54 23.89 11.22
C ARG A 281 13.29 23.31 10.02
N ASN A 282 12.76 22.23 9.47
CA ASN A 282 13.32 21.53 8.32
C ASN A 282 12.24 20.62 7.71
N LYS A 283 12.62 19.92 6.63
CA LYS A 283 11.70 19.13 5.82
C LYS A 283 11.21 17.88 6.52
N GLU A 284 12.05 17.24 7.32
CA GLU A 284 11.68 16.12 8.18
C GLU A 284 10.70 16.53 9.28
N ASP A 285 10.83 17.74 9.81
CA ASP A 285 9.91 18.31 10.78
C ASP A 285 8.53 18.57 10.16
N LEU A 286 8.49 19.17 8.97
CA LEU A 286 7.24 19.35 8.22
C LEU A 286 6.58 18.01 7.86
N LEU A 287 7.35 17.03 7.40
CA LEU A 287 6.83 15.70 7.10
C LEU A 287 6.23 15.05 8.36
N TYR A 288 6.90 15.18 9.51
CA TYR A 288 6.36 14.69 10.78
C TYR A 288 5.03 15.36 11.13
N GLN A 289 4.93 16.69 10.97
CA GLN A 289 3.68 17.44 11.19
C GLN A 289 2.57 16.98 10.22
N CYS A 290 2.91 16.58 8.99
CA CYS A 290 1.94 16.01 8.03
C CYS A 290 1.41 14.63 8.46
N TYR A 291 2.27 13.76 9.01
CA TYR A 291 1.86 12.48 9.60
C TYR A 291 0.99 12.69 10.83
N ASP A 292 1.39 13.60 11.71
CA ASP A 292 0.62 13.94 12.91
C ASP A 292 -0.79 14.41 12.53
N TYR A 293 -0.89 15.37 11.61
CA TYR A 293 -2.17 15.87 11.07
C TYR A 293 -3.03 14.77 10.44
N SER A 294 -2.43 13.89 9.64
CA SER A 294 -3.17 12.80 9.00
C SER A 294 -3.66 11.77 10.03
N LEU A 295 -2.83 11.45 11.04
CA LEU A 295 -3.22 10.56 12.12
C LEU A 295 -4.33 11.16 12.96
N GLU A 296 -4.27 12.44 13.33
CA GLU A 296 -5.35 13.13 14.06
C GLU A 296 -6.69 13.00 13.34
N ILE A 297 -6.70 13.19 12.00
CA ILE A 297 -7.91 12.99 11.20
C ILE A 297 -8.40 11.55 11.29
N THR A 298 -7.52 10.57 11.03
CA THR A 298 -7.93 9.16 11.03
C THR A 298 -8.39 8.70 12.42
N GLU A 299 -7.71 9.11 13.49
CA GLU A 299 -8.04 8.80 14.87
C GLU A 299 -9.40 9.40 15.26
N ALA A 300 -9.70 10.62 14.82
CA ALA A 300 -11.03 11.22 14.99
C ALA A 300 -12.11 10.41 14.25
N GLN A 301 -11.85 9.98 13.00
CA GLN A 301 -12.82 9.13 12.27
C GLN A 301 -13.05 7.79 12.97
N HIS A 302 -12.00 7.17 13.51
CA HIS A 302 -12.15 5.96 14.34
C HIS A 302 -13.01 6.20 15.58
N GLN A 303 -12.79 7.31 16.27
CA GLN A 303 -13.54 7.68 17.48
C GLN A 303 -15.02 7.94 17.17
N ASP A 304 -15.31 8.68 16.10
CA ASP A 304 -16.68 9.00 15.68
C ASP A 304 -17.45 7.76 15.23
N VAL A 305 -16.78 6.82 14.56
CA VAL A 305 -17.41 5.57 14.11
C VAL A 305 -17.63 4.60 15.28
N ALA A 306 -16.79 4.62 16.31
CA ALA A 306 -16.97 3.78 17.49
C ALA A 306 -18.33 4.06 18.17
N THR A 307 -18.76 5.32 18.19
CA THR A 307 -20.04 5.78 18.76
C THR A 307 -21.21 5.79 17.76
N PHE A 308 -20.96 5.55 16.48
CA PHE A 308 -22.00 5.49 15.45
C PHE A 308 -23.00 4.35 15.73
N PRO A 309 -24.32 4.59 15.67
CA PRO A 309 -25.31 3.53 15.84
C PRO A 309 -25.32 2.61 14.62
N GLY A 310 -25.16 1.31 14.83
CA GLY A 310 -25.17 0.32 13.75
C GLY A 310 -24.40 -0.95 14.12
N THR A 311 -24.46 -1.93 13.23
CA THR A 311 -23.69 -3.18 13.34
C THR A 311 -22.21 -2.95 13.09
N GLY A 312 -21.36 -3.90 13.47
CA GLY A 312 -19.92 -3.84 13.22
C GLY A 312 -19.59 -3.69 11.73
N LEU A 313 -20.32 -4.37 10.83
CA LEU A 313 -20.16 -4.16 9.38
C LEU A 313 -20.47 -2.72 8.95
N GLN A 314 -21.57 -2.15 9.43
CA GLN A 314 -21.94 -0.76 9.13
C GLN A 314 -20.88 0.22 9.64
N LYS A 315 -20.28 -0.05 10.81
CA LYS A 315 -19.17 0.76 11.33
C LYS A 315 -17.92 0.65 10.46
N VAL A 316 -17.52 -0.56 10.07
CA VAL A 316 -16.39 -0.80 9.14
C VAL A 316 -16.61 -0.03 7.83
N GLU A 317 -17.80 -0.13 7.25
CA GLU A 317 -18.19 0.60 6.06
C GLU A 317 -18.05 2.11 6.24
N GLN A 318 -18.66 2.67 7.29
CA GLN A 318 -18.67 4.11 7.56
C GLN A 318 -17.24 4.64 7.69
N LEU A 319 -16.36 3.90 8.38
CA LEU A 319 -14.96 4.28 8.52
C LEU A 319 -14.24 4.32 7.17
N CYS A 320 -14.38 3.27 6.35
CA CYS A 320 -13.75 3.21 5.03
C CYS A 320 -14.23 4.35 4.11
N ARG A 321 -15.55 4.59 4.05
CA ARG A 321 -16.15 5.67 3.24
C ARG A 321 -15.74 7.06 3.74
N ARG A 322 -15.68 7.27 5.06
CA ARG A 322 -15.22 8.54 5.66
C ARG A 322 -13.76 8.82 5.32
N ILE A 323 -12.87 7.84 5.52
CA ILE A 323 -11.45 8.02 5.20
C ILE A 323 -11.28 8.29 3.70
N PHE A 324 -11.95 7.51 2.83
CA PHE A 324 -11.91 7.74 1.38
C PHE A 324 -12.31 9.17 1.00
N ARG A 325 -13.43 9.66 1.55
CA ARG A 325 -13.89 11.03 1.32
C ARG A 325 -12.86 12.06 1.77
N VAL A 326 -12.21 11.87 2.93
CA VAL A 326 -11.17 12.80 3.37
C VAL A 326 -10.05 12.88 2.33
N GLN A 327 -9.58 11.75 1.82
CA GLN A 327 -8.49 11.68 0.84
C GLN A 327 -8.78 12.45 -0.46
N THR A 328 -10.06 12.60 -0.82
CA THR A 328 -10.52 13.30 -2.03
C THR A 328 -11.11 14.70 -1.76
N SER A 329 -11.17 15.12 -0.50
CA SER A 329 -11.75 16.41 -0.05
C SER A 329 -10.69 17.49 0.12
N GLU A 330 -11.12 18.73 0.42
CA GLU A 330 -10.22 19.84 0.81
C GLU A 330 -9.38 19.53 2.07
N ARG A 331 -9.83 18.62 2.94
CA ARG A 331 -9.06 18.17 4.12
C ARG A 331 -7.96 17.17 3.77
N GLY A 332 -7.99 16.59 2.58
CA GLY A 332 -6.98 15.68 2.07
C GLY A 332 -6.07 16.33 1.01
N PRO A 333 -5.17 15.54 0.40
CA PRO A 333 -4.94 14.12 0.69
C PRO A 333 -4.28 13.91 2.07
N LEU A 334 -4.46 12.73 2.67
CA LEU A 334 -3.68 12.30 3.84
C LEU A 334 -2.22 12.03 3.41
N ILE A 335 -1.26 11.99 4.32
CA ILE A 335 0.14 11.67 3.94
C ILE A 335 0.30 10.18 3.65
N ARG A 336 0.98 9.84 2.55
CA ARG A 336 1.31 8.44 2.23
C ARG A 336 2.36 7.90 3.17
N TYR A 337 2.25 6.63 3.53
CA TYR A 337 3.29 5.92 4.29
C TYR A 337 4.54 5.60 3.47
N THR A 338 4.54 5.90 2.16
CA THR A 338 5.71 5.70 1.29
C THR A 338 6.93 6.49 1.74
N SER A 339 6.72 7.70 2.27
CA SER A 339 7.77 8.59 2.77
C SER A 339 8.13 8.35 4.25
N ILE A 340 7.56 7.33 4.92
CA ILE A 340 7.71 7.14 6.38
C ILE A 340 9.16 6.92 6.79
N THR A 341 9.95 6.36 5.88
CA THR A 341 11.37 6.06 6.11
C THR A 341 12.26 7.29 6.08
N ALA A 342 11.77 8.43 5.56
CA ALA A 342 12.47 9.71 5.61
C ALA A 342 12.49 10.32 7.03
N LEU A 343 11.57 9.91 7.91
CA LEU A 343 11.56 10.36 9.30
C LEU A 343 12.73 9.77 10.10
N PRO A 344 13.34 10.56 11.02
CA PRO A 344 14.27 10.04 12.01
C PRO A 344 13.65 8.90 12.83
N ALA A 345 14.46 7.91 13.22
CA ALA A 345 13.99 6.69 13.88
C ALA A 345 13.06 6.91 15.10
N PRO A 346 13.30 7.87 16.01
CA PRO A 346 12.38 8.13 17.13
C PRO A 346 11.00 8.60 16.67
N LYS A 347 10.95 9.59 15.76
CA LYS A 347 9.70 10.11 15.18
C LYS A 347 8.97 9.04 14.38
N ARG A 348 9.71 8.26 13.57
CA ARG A 348 9.17 7.15 12.79
C ARG A 348 8.49 6.09 13.66
N ARG A 349 9.14 5.67 14.76
CA ARG A 349 8.56 4.71 15.70
C ARG A 349 7.27 5.22 16.33
N GLU A 350 7.22 6.50 16.67
CA GLU A 350 6.03 7.09 17.27
C GLU A 350 4.85 7.12 16.28
N ILE A 351 5.08 7.53 15.03
CA ILE A 351 4.05 7.48 13.99
C ILE A 351 3.55 6.05 13.79
N LEU A 352 4.45 5.07 13.60
CA LEU A 352 4.05 3.67 13.42
C LEU A 352 3.27 3.10 14.61
N ARG A 353 3.65 3.45 15.85
CA ARG A 353 2.93 3.04 17.06
C ARG A 353 1.49 3.54 17.06
N ARG A 354 1.26 4.79 16.63
CA ARG A 354 -0.09 5.38 16.48
C ARG A 354 -0.86 4.74 15.34
N THR A 355 -0.21 4.51 14.19
CA THR A 355 -0.81 3.76 13.06
C THR A 355 -1.28 2.39 13.51
N ASP A 356 -0.45 1.63 14.22
CA ASP A 356 -0.80 0.31 14.74
C ASP A 356 -1.97 0.38 15.73
N ALA A 357 -2.07 1.45 16.52
CA ALA A 357 -3.19 1.66 17.42
C ALA A 357 -4.51 1.95 16.67
N SER A 358 -4.48 2.79 15.63
CA SER A 358 -5.62 3.02 14.75
C SER A 358 -6.03 1.74 14.02
N ASN A 359 -5.06 0.99 13.49
CA ASN A 359 -5.32 -0.31 12.87
C ASN A 359 -6.00 -1.27 13.85
N ARG A 360 -5.50 -1.41 15.10
CA ARG A 360 -6.17 -2.25 16.12
C ARG A 360 -7.62 -1.83 16.39
N ARG A 361 -7.92 -0.52 16.42
CA ARG A 361 -9.31 -0.02 16.54
C ARG A 361 -10.17 -0.44 15.36
N PHE A 362 -9.61 -0.55 14.15
CA PHE A 362 -10.31 -1.14 13.01
C PHE A 362 -10.64 -2.62 13.28
N GLY A 363 -9.66 -3.41 13.74
CA GLY A 363 -9.86 -4.83 14.07
C GLY A 363 -10.92 -5.04 15.17
N GLU A 364 -11.05 -4.11 16.10
CA GLU A 364 -12.14 -4.10 17.09
C GLU A 364 -13.52 -3.96 16.43
N LEU A 365 -13.68 -3.09 15.43
CA LEU A 365 -14.94 -2.98 14.67
C LEU A 365 -15.30 -4.28 13.95
N VAL A 366 -14.29 -4.95 13.37
CA VAL A 366 -14.47 -6.26 12.73
C VAL A 366 -14.92 -7.30 13.75
N ARG A 367 -14.29 -7.31 14.94
CA ARG A 367 -14.67 -8.22 16.03
C ARG A 367 -16.09 -7.96 16.52
N THR A 368 -16.50 -6.70 16.71
CA THR A 368 -17.89 -6.36 17.03
C THR A 368 -18.86 -6.89 15.96
N GLY A 369 -18.49 -6.82 14.68
CA GLY A 369 -19.33 -7.35 13.61
C GLY A 369 -19.44 -8.88 13.62
N ILE A 370 -18.40 -9.58 14.08
CA ILE A 370 -18.44 -11.03 14.27
C ILE A 370 -19.36 -11.37 15.45
N GLU A 371 -19.25 -10.62 16.55
CA GLU A 371 -20.06 -10.80 17.76
C GLU A 371 -21.56 -10.54 17.53
N ASP A 372 -21.88 -9.50 16.76
CA ASP A 372 -23.28 -9.16 16.41
C ASP A 372 -23.83 -9.93 15.19
N GLY A 373 -22.99 -10.77 14.57
CA GLY A 373 -23.35 -11.62 13.42
C GLY A 373 -23.42 -10.90 12.07
N SER A 374 -23.13 -9.60 12.00
CA SER A 374 -23.10 -8.85 10.73
C SER A 374 -21.86 -9.12 9.87
N ILE A 375 -20.81 -9.68 10.46
CA ILE A 375 -19.59 -10.14 9.78
C ILE A 375 -19.42 -11.65 10.04
N ARG A 376 -19.09 -12.40 9.00
CA ARG A 376 -18.86 -13.85 9.11
C ARG A 376 -17.62 -14.17 9.97
N PRO A 377 -17.50 -15.38 10.55
CA PRO A 377 -16.32 -15.77 11.32
C PRO A 377 -15.04 -15.77 10.45
N ILE A 378 -14.16 -14.79 10.67
CA ILE A 378 -12.84 -14.62 10.01
C ILE A 378 -11.79 -14.19 11.02
N ALA A 379 -10.52 -14.20 10.63
CA ALA A 379 -9.43 -13.59 11.38
C ALA A 379 -9.49 -12.04 11.29
N PRO A 380 -9.85 -11.33 12.38
CA PRO A 380 -10.01 -9.87 12.34
C PRO A 380 -8.72 -9.14 11.98
N GLU A 381 -7.58 -9.67 12.43
CA GLU A 381 -6.26 -9.08 12.18
C GLU A 381 -5.93 -9.11 10.67
N ILE A 382 -6.33 -10.16 9.96
CA ILE A 382 -6.07 -10.26 8.51
C ILE A 382 -6.99 -9.31 7.73
N ALA A 383 -8.27 -9.23 8.10
CA ALA A 383 -9.19 -8.26 7.50
C ALA A 383 -8.71 -6.81 7.70
N GLN A 384 -8.23 -6.49 8.90
CA GLN A 384 -7.64 -5.20 9.24
C GLN A 384 -6.45 -4.87 8.33
N GLU A 385 -5.46 -5.76 8.20
CA GLU A 385 -4.26 -5.47 7.40
C GLU A 385 -4.59 -5.31 5.90
N LEU A 386 -5.49 -6.13 5.36
CA LEU A 386 -5.92 -6.02 3.97
C LEU A 386 -6.63 -4.68 3.69
N ILE A 387 -7.58 -4.30 4.56
CA ILE A 387 -8.36 -3.08 4.37
C ILE A 387 -7.51 -1.84 4.64
N ALA A 388 -6.61 -1.86 5.62
CA ALA A 388 -5.67 -0.77 5.86
C ALA A 388 -4.74 -0.54 4.65
N GLY A 389 -4.23 -1.61 4.04
CA GLY A 389 -3.46 -1.53 2.79
C GLY A 389 -4.28 -0.91 1.65
N ALA A 390 -5.53 -1.34 1.48
CA ALA A 390 -6.43 -0.79 0.48
C ALA A 390 -6.76 0.69 0.74
N ILE A 391 -7.01 1.11 1.99
CA ILE A 391 -7.26 2.51 2.36
C ILE A 391 -6.09 3.41 1.94
N ASN A 392 -4.85 2.97 2.21
CA ASN A 392 -3.64 3.71 1.84
C ASN A 392 -3.51 3.81 0.30
N ALA A 393 -3.82 2.73 -0.41
CA ALA A 393 -3.82 2.69 -1.87
C ALA A 393 -4.96 3.50 -2.53
N ALA A 394 -6.07 3.73 -1.82
CA ALA A 394 -7.25 4.43 -2.34
C ALA A 394 -6.94 5.89 -2.73
N MET A 395 -5.90 6.49 -2.15
CA MET A 395 -5.44 7.83 -2.49
C MET A 395 -5.19 8.04 -3.99
N ASP A 396 -4.68 7.00 -4.65
CA ASP A 396 -4.30 7.07 -6.07
C ASP A 396 -5.47 6.80 -7.00
N ILE A 397 -6.67 6.47 -6.51
CA ILE A 397 -7.75 5.97 -7.37
C ILE A 397 -8.13 6.95 -8.49
N HIS A 398 -7.95 8.25 -8.27
CA HIS A 398 -8.16 9.30 -9.27
C HIS A 398 -7.20 9.20 -10.48
N LEU A 399 -6.04 8.56 -10.33
CA LEU A 399 -5.10 8.25 -11.41
C LEU A 399 -5.56 7.06 -12.27
N TRP A 400 -6.46 6.23 -11.75
CA TRP A 400 -6.90 4.99 -12.39
C TRP A 400 -8.30 5.10 -13.00
N ARG A 401 -9.16 5.95 -12.43
CA ARG A 401 -10.52 6.21 -12.93
C ARG A 401 -10.99 7.62 -12.59
N ARG A 402 -11.94 8.09 -13.40
CA ARG A 402 -12.70 9.31 -13.11
C ARG A 402 -13.59 9.10 -11.88
N ILE A 403 -13.68 10.13 -11.04
CA ILE A 403 -14.51 10.14 -9.82
C ILE A 403 -15.60 11.20 -10.00
N ASP A 404 -16.80 10.76 -10.41
CA ASP A 404 -17.95 11.66 -10.58
C ASP A 404 -18.74 11.85 -9.28
N ASN A 405 -18.83 10.80 -8.46
CA ASN A 405 -19.46 10.82 -7.16
C ASN A 405 -18.52 10.14 -6.15
N LEU A 406 -18.05 10.92 -5.16
CA LEU A 406 -17.07 10.46 -4.16
C LEU A 406 -17.55 9.25 -3.37
N ASP A 407 -18.84 9.22 -3.04
CA ASP A 407 -19.42 8.20 -2.19
C ASP A 407 -19.63 6.90 -2.94
N HIS A 408 -20.12 6.99 -4.17
CA HIS A 408 -20.22 5.82 -5.06
C HIS A 408 -18.84 5.25 -5.38
N ALA A 409 -17.84 6.10 -5.63
CA ALA A 409 -16.47 5.64 -5.85
C ALA A 409 -15.87 4.96 -4.60
N ALA A 410 -16.20 5.43 -3.39
CA ALA A 410 -15.79 4.76 -2.15
C ALA A 410 -16.45 3.38 -2.01
N ILE A 411 -17.75 3.28 -2.32
CA ILE A 411 -18.48 2.00 -2.34
C ILE A 411 -17.80 1.06 -3.33
N ASP A 412 -17.65 1.45 -4.60
CA ASP A 412 -16.97 0.66 -5.64
C ASP A 412 -15.58 0.18 -5.20
N TYR A 413 -14.82 1.04 -4.50
CA TYR A 413 -13.46 0.75 -4.07
C TYR A 413 -13.40 -0.33 -2.98
N PHE A 414 -14.26 -0.24 -1.98
CA PHE A 414 -14.27 -1.19 -0.85
C PHE A 414 -15.26 -2.34 -1.00
N ASP A 415 -16.04 -2.35 -2.08
CA ASP A 415 -17.03 -3.36 -2.45
C ASP A 415 -16.49 -4.80 -2.35
N LEU A 416 -15.24 -5.02 -2.77
CA LEU A 416 -14.52 -6.29 -2.60
C LEU A 416 -14.48 -6.74 -1.13
N PHE A 417 -14.14 -5.84 -0.21
CA PHE A 417 -14.00 -6.19 1.20
C PHE A 417 -15.36 -6.30 1.89
N PHE A 418 -16.29 -5.38 1.65
CA PHE A 418 -17.61 -5.45 2.29
C PHE A 418 -18.34 -6.74 1.96
N ASN A 419 -18.32 -7.16 0.69
CA ASN A 419 -18.85 -8.47 0.30
C ASN A 419 -18.05 -9.65 0.88
N GLY A 420 -16.74 -9.47 1.09
CA GLY A 420 -15.86 -10.49 1.68
C GLY A 420 -16.08 -10.70 3.18
N LEU A 421 -16.62 -9.69 3.87
CA LEU A 421 -16.97 -9.73 5.29
C LEU A 421 -18.37 -10.30 5.56
N LEU A 422 -19.28 -10.23 4.58
CA LEU A 422 -20.69 -10.61 4.78
C LEU A 422 -20.88 -12.09 5.14
N PRO A 423 -21.78 -12.42 6.08
CA PRO A 423 -22.30 -13.77 6.23
C PRO A 423 -23.10 -14.12 4.97
N ARG A 424 -22.72 -15.22 4.32
CA ARG A 424 -23.47 -15.81 3.19
C ARG A 424 -23.95 -17.18 3.60
N GLU A 425 -25.19 -17.52 3.26
CA GLU A 425 -25.66 -18.90 3.33
C GLU A 425 -24.81 -19.73 2.36
N ARG A 426 -24.14 -20.77 2.87
CA ARG A 426 -23.46 -21.74 2.01
C ARG A 426 -24.54 -22.43 1.18
N THR A 427 -24.52 -22.19 -0.12
CA THR A 427 -25.40 -22.88 -1.08
C THR A 427 -24.94 -24.30 -1.29
#